data_AF-F3FVS7-F1
#
_entry.id   AF-F3FVS7-F1
#
_cell.length_a   1.000
_cell.length_b   1.000
_cell.length_c   1.000
_cell.angle_alpha   90.00
_cell.angle_beta   90.00
_cell.angle_gamma   90.00
#
_symmetry.space_group_name_H-M   'P 1'
#
loop_
_entity.id
_entity.type
_entity.pdbx_description
1 polymer ?
#
loop_
_entity_poly.entity_id
_entity_poly.type
_entity_poly.pdbx_seq_one_letter_code
_entity_poly.pdbx_strand_id
1 'polypeptide(L)'
;KGRASYEPNSIDGGWPKETPAGPVDGGFETYPERVEAHKVRERSESFGDHFSQATLFFQSMSHHEKEHIIAAYSFELGKVEREYIRARQVNEILANIDLELAKRVAANLGLPAPT
;
A
#
# COMPACT_ATOMS: atom_id res chain seq x y z
N LYS A 1 -11.45 13.55 44.02
CA LYS A 1 -12.29 12.72 43.12
C LYS A 1 -13.52 13.54 42.76
N GLY A 2 -13.82 13.68 41.46
CA GLY A 2 -15.04 14.36 41.02
C GLY A 2 -16.30 13.58 41.40
N ARG A 3 -17.40 14.28 41.65
CA ARG A 3 -18.70 13.72 42.07
C ARG A 3 -19.61 13.37 40.88
N ALA A 4 -19.37 13.97 39.72
CA ALA A 4 -20.12 13.70 38.49
C ALA A 4 -19.43 12.65 37.61
N SER A 5 -20.24 11.82 36.94
CA SER A 5 -19.79 10.85 35.93
C SER A 5 -20.38 11.15 34.54
N TYR A 6 -20.83 12.38 34.32
CA TYR A 6 -21.52 12.84 33.10
C TYR A 6 -21.30 14.34 32.86
N GLU A 7 -21.59 14.79 31.65
CA GLU A 7 -21.53 16.17 31.18
C GLU A 7 -22.76 16.48 30.30
N PRO A 8 -23.33 17.69 30.33
CA PRO A 8 -23.06 18.78 31.27
C PRO A 8 -23.57 18.46 32.69
N ASN A 9 -22.84 18.86 33.74
CA ASN A 9 -23.24 18.64 35.14
C ASN A 9 -23.15 19.91 35.99
N SER A 10 -24.06 20.06 36.96
CA SER A 10 -24.04 21.15 37.95
C SER A 10 -23.49 20.72 39.33
N ILE A 11 -23.55 19.42 39.64
CA ILE A 11 -23.19 18.86 40.95
C ILE A 11 -21.67 18.89 41.24
N ASP A 12 -20.85 19.07 40.19
CA ASP A 12 -19.39 19.21 40.29
C ASP A 12 -18.89 20.47 39.56
N GLY A 13 -19.77 21.48 39.42
CA GLY A 13 -19.43 22.76 38.79
C GLY A 13 -19.09 22.67 37.30
N GLY A 14 -19.51 21.60 36.63
CA GLY A 14 -19.21 21.33 35.23
C GLY A 14 -17.76 20.93 34.98
N TRP A 15 -17.02 20.48 36.00
CA TRP A 15 -15.68 19.93 35.81
C TRP A 15 -15.71 18.40 35.59
N PRO A 16 -14.74 17.86 34.82
CA PRO A 16 -13.80 18.58 33.95
C PRO A 16 -14.51 19.29 32.78
N LYS A 17 -13.88 20.34 32.22
CA LYS A 17 -14.44 21.14 31.11
C LYS A 17 -13.74 20.85 29.79
N GLU A 18 -14.46 21.00 28.69
CA GLU A 18 -13.88 21.08 27.36
C GLU A 18 -12.89 22.25 27.25
N THR A 19 -11.79 22.04 26.51
CA THR A 19 -10.77 23.06 26.25
C THR A 19 -10.90 23.53 24.80
N PRO A 20 -11.01 24.84 24.53
CA PRO A 20 -10.97 25.36 23.16
C PRO A 20 -9.70 24.94 22.42
N ALA A 21 -9.77 24.78 21.10
CA ALA A 21 -8.59 24.52 20.29
C ALA A 21 -7.60 25.70 20.42
N GLY A 22 -6.30 25.40 20.39
CA GLY A 22 -5.26 26.41 20.58
C GLY A 22 -3.87 25.91 20.16
N PRO A 23 -2.90 26.81 19.92
CA PRO A 23 -1.56 26.43 19.45
C PRO A 23 -0.76 25.57 20.44
N VAL A 24 -1.00 25.77 21.74
CA VAL A 24 -0.38 25.06 22.86
C VAL A 24 -1.46 24.88 23.92
N ASP A 25 -1.51 23.71 24.56
CA ASP A 25 -2.49 23.33 25.60
C ASP A 25 -3.97 23.45 25.20
N GLY A 26 -4.28 23.42 23.90
CA GLY A 26 -5.65 23.42 23.37
C GLY A 26 -6.31 22.04 23.31
N GLY A 27 -7.63 22.03 23.13
CA GLY A 27 -8.37 20.81 22.81
C GLY A 27 -8.08 20.29 21.39
N PHE A 28 -8.34 18.99 21.15
CA PHE A 28 -8.24 18.40 19.82
C PHE A 28 -9.37 18.90 18.92
N GLU A 29 -9.02 19.35 17.71
CA GLU A 29 -9.96 19.71 16.67
C GLU A 29 -9.57 19.03 15.36
N THR A 30 -10.55 18.45 14.67
CA THR A 30 -10.31 17.82 13.36
C THR A 30 -10.21 18.90 12.30
N TYR A 31 -9.20 18.81 11.42
CA TYR A 31 -9.09 19.71 10.28
C TYR A 31 -10.38 19.66 9.44
N PRO A 32 -11.00 20.82 9.12
CA PRO A 32 -12.27 20.87 8.40
C PRO A 32 -12.08 20.61 6.90
N GLU A 33 -11.61 19.41 6.55
CA GLU A 33 -11.45 18.98 5.16
C GLU A 33 -12.80 18.97 4.45
N ARG A 34 -12.84 19.60 3.26
CA ARG A 34 -14.05 19.61 2.43
C ARG A 34 -14.24 18.24 1.80
N VAL A 35 -15.32 17.56 2.16
CA VAL A 35 -15.72 16.27 1.56
C VAL A 35 -16.92 16.48 0.63
N GLU A 36 -16.72 16.26 -0.65
CA GLU A 36 -17.79 16.20 -1.67
C GLU A 36 -17.79 14.82 -2.31
N ALA A 37 -18.73 13.96 -1.89
CA ALA A 37 -18.74 12.56 -2.27
C ALA A 37 -20.14 11.92 -2.20
N HIS A 38 -20.29 10.80 -2.91
CA HIS A 38 -21.42 9.88 -2.76
C HIS A 38 -21.01 8.68 -1.90
N LYS A 39 -21.99 8.06 -1.20
CA LYS A 39 -21.75 6.82 -0.44
C LYS A 39 -21.63 5.63 -1.41
N VAL A 40 -20.40 5.28 -1.78
CA VAL A 40 -20.10 4.21 -2.75
C VAL A 40 -19.22 3.12 -2.16
N ARG A 41 -19.20 1.94 -2.79
CA ARG A 41 -18.19 0.91 -2.60
C ARG A 41 -17.37 0.79 -3.88
N GLU A 42 -16.45 1.73 -4.06
CA GLU A 42 -15.67 1.89 -5.28
C GLU A 42 -14.21 2.20 -4.94
N ARG A 43 -13.30 1.78 -5.82
CA ARG A 43 -11.88 2.16 -5.74
C ARG A 43 -11.66 3.39 -6.61
N SER A 44 -11.01 4.41 -6.07
CA SER A 44 -10.60 5.58 -6.88
C SER A 44 -9.76 5.13 -8.08
N GLU A 45 -10.10 5.63 -9.27
CA GLU A 45 -9.37 5.35 -10.51
C GLU A 45 -7.89 5.75 -10.40
N SER A 46 -7.58 6.78 -9.61
CA SER A 46 -6.20 7.22 -9.37
C SER A 46 -5.31 6.17 -8.70
N PHE A 47 -5.89 5.12 -8.11
CA PHE A 47 -5.16 3.99 -7.52
C PHE A 47 -4.91 2.86 -8.53
N GLY A 48 -5.33 3.01 -9.79
CA GLY A 48 -5.24 1.98 -10.84
C GLY A 48 -3.85 1.78 -11.44
N ASP A 49 -2.87 2.63 -11.11
CA ASP A 49 -1.48 2.41 -11.50
C ASP A 49 -0.80 1.45 -10.52
N HIS A 50 -0.55 0.23 -11.00
CA HIS A 50 0.02 -0.85 -10.20
C HIS A 50 1.49 -1.15 -10.53
N PHE A 51 2.04 -0.54 -11.59
CA PHE A 51 3.31 -0.98 -12.17
C PHE A 51 4.38 0.11 -12.15
N SER A 52 4.03 1.39 -12.30
CA SER A 52 5.02 2.46 -12.48
C SER A 52 6.03 2.55 -11.34
N GLN A 53 5.57 2.41 -10.09
CA GLN A 53 6.44 2.46 -8.92
C GLN A 53 7.35 1.23 -8.81
N ALA A 54 6.87 0.05 -9.20
CA ALA A 54 7.67 -1.16 -9.25
C ALA A 54 8.73 -1.08 -10.36
N THR A 55 8.37 -0.52 -11.52
CA THR A 55 9.31 -0.22 -12.60
C THR A 55 10.37 0.77 -12.14
N LEU A 56 9.96 1.87 -11.50
CA LEU A 56 10.89 2.86 -10.94
C LEU A 56 11.86 2.21 -9.96
N PHE A 57 11.35 1.39 -9.03
CA PHE A 57 12.17 0.66 -8.06
C PHE A 57 13.19 -0.22 -8.77
N PHE A 58 12.75 -1.11 -9.66
CA PHE A 58 13.65 -2.04 -10.37
C PHE A 58 14.68 -1.28 -11.21
N GLN A 59 14.27 -0.26 -11.94
CA GLN A 59 15.18 0.54 -12.77
C GLN A 59 16.22 1.32 -11.96
N SER A 60 15.92 1.66 -10.72
CA SER A 60 16.85 2.35 -9.82
C SER A 60 17.91 1.42 -9.20
N MET A 61 17.78 0.11 -9.37
CA MET A 61 18.73 -0.87 -8.82
C MET A 61 20.01 -0.93 -9.64
N SER A 62 21.14 -1.11 -8.96
CA SER A 62 22.39 -1.46 -9.61
C SER A 62 22.30 -2.85 -10.24
N HIS A 63 23.25 -3.18 -11.12
CA HIS A 63 23.21 -4.45 -11.87
C HIS A 63 23.11 -5.67 -10.94
N HIS A 64 23.95 -5.77 -9.92
CA HIS A 64 23.97 -6.92 -9.00
C HIS A 64 22.69 -7.00 -8.14
N GLU A 65 22.07 -5.87 -7.80
CA GLU A 65 20.77 -5.86 -7.11
C GLU A 65 19.66 -6.36 -8.03
N LYS A 66 19.65 -5.99 -9.32
CA LYS A 66 18.73 -6.55 -10.31
C LYS A 66 18.90 -8.07 -10.44
N GLU A 67 20.14 -8.56 -10.46
CA GLU A 67 20.44 -10.00 -10.45
C GLU A 67 19.84 -10.71 -9.23
N HIS A 68 20.01 -10.13 -8.04
CA HIS A 68 19.45 -10.69 -6.80
C HIS A 68 17.92 -10.72 -6.83
N ILE A 69 17.27 -9.68 -7.36
CA ILE A 69 15.81 -9.64 -7.51
C ILE A 69 15.33 -10.74 -8.45
N ILE A 70 15.99 -10.91 -9.61
CA ILE A 70 15.66 -11.96 -10.58
C ILE A 70 15.84 -13.34 -9.96
N ALA A 71 16.95 -13.57 -9.24
CA ALA A 71 17.22 -14.83 -8.55
C ALA A 71 16.17 -15.12 -7.47
N ALA A 72 15.78 -14.12 -6.68
CA ALA A 72 14.76 -14.26 -5.65
C ALA A 72 13.39 -14.64 -6.22
N TYR A 73 12.92 -13.94 -7.26
CA TYR A 73 11.68 -14.31 -7.96
C TYR A 73 11.73 -15.74 -8.49
N SER A 74 12.85 -16.10 -9.13
CA SER A 74 13.04 -17.44 -9.70
C SER A 74 13.02 -18.52 -8.62
N PHE A 75 13.68 -18.29 -7.49
CA PHE A 75 13.75 -19.23 -6.38
C PHE A 75 12.39 -19.44 -5.70
N GLU A 76 11.65 -18.38 -5.40
CA GLU A 76 10.35 -18.51 -4.74
C GLU A 76 9.29 -19.08 -5.69
N LEU A 77 9.24 -18.63 -6.95
CA LEU A 77 8.32 -19.20 -7.94
C LEU A 77 8.69 -20.64 -8.31
N GLY A 78 9.97 -21.02 -8.23
CA GLY A 78 10.43 -22.38 -8.45
C GLY A 78 9.82 -23.40 -7.48
N LYS A 79 9.41 -22.95 -6.28
CA LYS A 79 8.73 -23.78 -5.28
C LYS A 79 7.22 -23.89 -5.50
N VAL A 80 6.65 -23.12 -6.43
CA VAL A 80 5.22 -23.17 -6.74
C VAL A 80 4.94 -24.33 -7.70
N GLU A 81 4.22 -25.34 -7.21
CA GLU A 81 3.92 -26.56 -7.98
C GLU A 81 3.03 -26.31 -9.20
N ARG A 82 2.09 -25.36 -9.09
CA ARG A 82 1.09 -25.10 -10.13
C ARG A 82 1.67 -24.16 -11.18
N GLU A 83 2.02 -24.71 -12.34
CA GLU A 83 2.67 -23.97 -13.42
C GLU A 83 1.91 -22.71 -13.85
N TYR A 84 0.59 -22.77 -13.97
CA TYR A 84 -0.21 -21.62 -14.39
C TYR A 84 -0.09 -20.42 -13.44
N ILE A 85 0.24 -20.63 -12.15
CA ILE A 85 0.49 -19.54 -11.21
C ILE A 85 1.81 -18.84 -11.55
N ARG A 86 2.86 -19.62 -11.84
CA ARG A 86 4.16 -19.10 -12.26
C ARG A 86 4.03 -18.32 -13.57
N ALA A 87 3.31 -18.89 -14.55
CA ALA A 87 3.06 -18.27 -15.83
C ALA A 87 2.29 -16.94 -15.68
N ARG A 88 1.25 -16.87 -14.82
CA ARG A 88 0.54 -15.62 -14.53
C ARG A 88 1.45 -14.57 -13.91
N GLN A 89 2.27 -14.95 -12.92
CA GLN A 89 3.19 -13.98 -12.31
C GLN A 89 4.17 -13.40 -13.35
N VAL A 90 4.73 -14.24 -14.22
CA VAL A 90 5.64 -13.79 -15.27
C VAL A 90 4.92 -12.90 -16.29
N ASN A 91 3.79 -13.34 -16.83
CA ASN A 91 3.15 -12.72 -17.98
C ASN A 91 2.24 -11.55 -17.63
N GLU A 92 1.53 -11.61 -16.50
CA GLU A 92 0.53 -10.60 -16.12
C GLU A 92 1.08 -9.59 -15.12
N ILE A 93 2.14 -9.92 -14.37
CA ILE A 93 2.72 -9.04 -13.35
C ILE A 93 4.11 -8.55 -13.77
N LEU A 94 5.10 -9.44 -13.88
CA LEU A 94 6.48 -9.03 -14.13
C LEU A 94 6.66 -8.36 -15.49
N ALA A 95 5.98 -8.84 -16.54
CA ALA A 95 6.06 -8.25 -17.87
C ALA A 95 5.51 -6.81 -17.93
N ASN A 96 4.57 -6.46 -17.06
CA ASN A 96 4.06 -5.10 -16.92
C ASN A 96 4.98 -4.19 -16.09
N ILE A 97 5.90 -4.77 -15.30
CA ILE A 97 6.92 -4.03 -14.54
C ILE A 97 8.14 -3.76 -15.42
N ASP A 98 8.72 -4.82 -15.99
CA ASP A 98 9.90 -4.76 -16.86
C ASP A 98 10.05 -6.05 -17.68
N LEU A 99 10.18 -5.94 -19.00
CA LEU A 99 10.26 -7.10 -19.88
C LEU A 99 11.54 -7.92 -19.69
N GLU A 100 12.67 -7.31 -19.33
CA GLU A 100 13.92 -8.04 -19.13
C GLU A 100 13.86 -8.86 -17.83
N LEU A 101 13.34 -8.26 -16.75
CA LEU A 101 13.03 -8.97 -15.51
C LEU A 101 12.16 -10.20 -15.78
N ALA A 102 11.06 -10.02 -16.52
CA ALA A 102 10.11 -11.09 -16.81
C ALA A 102 10.73 -12.22 -17.65
N LYS A 103 11.47 -11.88 -18.72
CA LYS A 103 12.14 -12.85 -19.59
C LYS A 103 13.16 -13.69 -18.85
N ARG A 104 13.94 -13.07 -17.97
CA ARG A 104 14.98 -13.77 -17.21
C ARG A 104 14.40 -14.68 -16.14
N VAL A 105 13.35 -14.25 -15.45
CA VAL A 105 12.61 -15.14 -14.52
C VAL A 105 11.94 -16.28 -15.29
N ALA A 106 11.34 -16.03 -16.46
CA ALA A 106 10.75 -17.06 -17.31
C ALA A 106 11.77 -18.14 -17.70
N ALA A 107 12.96 -17.72 -18.16
CA ALA A 107 14.04 -18.62 -18.54
C ALA A 107 14.47 -19.53 -17.36
N ASN A 108 14.63 -18.97 -16.15
CA ASN A 108 15.00 -19.74 -14.97
C ASN A 108 13.92 -20.75 -14.54
N LEU A 109 12.66 -20.48 -14.85
CA LEU A 109 11.52 -21.35 -14.53
C LEU A 109 11.18 -22.35 -15.65
N GLY A 110 11.88 -22.30 -16.79
CA GLY A 110 11.57 -23.12 -17.96
C GLY A 110 10.27 -22.72 -18.67
N LEU A 111 9.84 -21.46 -18.53
CA LEU A 111 8.62 -20.91 -19.15
C LEU A 111 8.96 -20.16 -20.45
N PRO A 112 8.02 -20.08 -21.40
CA PRO A 112 8.16 -19.21 -22.57
C PRO A 112 8.38 -17.75 -22.16
N ALA A 113 9.29 -17.07 -22.86
CA ALA A 113 9.53 -15.66 -22.66
C ALA A 113 8.29 -14.83 -23.05
N PRO A 114 7.82 -13.90 -22.19
CA PRO A 114 6.77 -12.96 -22.57
C PRO A 114 7.25 -12.02 -23.69
N THR A 115 6.31 -11.65 -24.57
CA THR A 115 6.51 -10.69 -25.67
C THR A 115 6.06 -9.30 -25.28
#